data_AF-A0A6J6JIR0-F1
#
_entry.id   AF-A0A6J6JIR0-F1
#
_cell.length_a   1.000
_cell.length_b   1.000
_cell.length_c   1.000
_cell.angle_alpha   90.00
_cell.angle_beta   90.00
_cell.angle_gamma   90.00
#
_symmetry.space_group_name_H-M   'P 1'
#
loop_
_entity.id
_entity.type
_entity.pdbx_description
1 polymer ?
#
loop_
_entity_poly.entity_id
_entity_poly.type
_entity_poly.pdbx_seq_one_letter_code
_entity_poly.pdbx_strand_id
1 'polypeptide(L)' 'MVSLWYHYGMAMTLRLTEEQDAQLGAVAESMNVSKQRAVEIALDEYLAKHDQERVMSEVINKVLSRDAELMRRLADS' A
#
# COMPACT_ATOMS: atom_id res chain seq x y z
N MET A 1 22.58 -2.71 -7.50
CA MET A 1 21.59 -1.61 -7.58
C MET A 1 21.45 -1.25 -9.04
N VAL A 2 20.25 -1.36 -9.62
CA VAL A 2 20.03 -1.17 -11.07
C VAL A 2 19.92 0.33 -11.37
N SER A 3 20.51 0.80 -12.48
CA SER A 3 20.56 2.22 -12.84
C SER A 3 19.18 2.80 -13.16
N LEU A 4 18.88 4.01 -12.68
CA LEU A 4 17.60 4.72 -12.91
C LEU A 4 17.21 4.84 -14.39
N TRP A 5 18.18 4.98 -15.30
CA TRP A 5 17.94 5.06 -16.75
C TRP A 5 17.37 3.75 -17.34
N TYR A 6 17.70 2.60 -16.73
CA TYR A 6 17.17 1.29 -17.14
C TYR A 6 15.67 1.17 -16.86
N HIS A 7 15.16 1.85 -15.83
CA HIS A 7 13.75 1.76 -15.45
C HIS A 7 12.84 2.68 -16.27
N TYR A 8 13.37 3.72 -16.92
CA TYR A 8 12.56 4.72 -17.63
C TYR A 8 12.17 4.33 -19.06
N GLY A 9 12.90 3.41 -19.70
CA GLY A 9 12.68 3.01 -21.10
C GLY A 9 12.37 1.52 -21.31
N MET A 10 12.41 0.71 -20.25
CA MET A 10 12.16 -0.73 -20.34
C MET A 10 10.72 -1.05 -19.98
N ALA A 11 10.01 -1.75 -20.86
CA ALA A 11 8.75 -2.40 -20.51
C ALA A 11 9.04 -3.53 -19.50
N MET A 12 8.37 -3.50 -18.34
CA MET A 12 8.52 -4.51 -17.30
C MET A 12 7.46 -5.61 -17.48
N THR A 13 7.88 -6.88 -17.48
CA THR A 13 6.95 -8.02 -17.56
C THR A 13 6.52 -8.45 -16.16
N LEU A 14 5.24 -8.28 -15.85
CA LEU A 14 4.62 -8.79 -14.62
C LEU A 14 4.21 -10.26 -14.83
N ARG A 15 4.69 -11.16 -13.96
CA ARG A 15 4.26 -12.57 -13.98
C ARG A 15 2.98 -12.72 -13.16
N LEU A 16 1.90 -13.11 -13.84
CA LEU A 16 0.59 -13.36 -13.27
C LEU A 16 0.16 -14.79 -13.58
N THR A 17 -0.68 -15.38 -12.75
CA THR A 17 -1.44 -16.57 -13.15
C THR A 17 -2.45 -16.19 -14.23
N GLU A 18 -2.96 -17.18 -14.98
CA GLU A 18 -3.98 -16.94 -16.01
C GLU A 18 -5.24 -16.29 -15.43
N GLU A 19 -5.65 -16.74 -14.24
CA GLU A 19 -6.80 -16.16 -13.53
C GLU A 19 -6.56 -14.69 -13.15
N GLN A 20 -5.36 -14.36 -12.65
CA GLN A 20 -5.00 -12.99 -12.28
C GLN A 20 -4.94 -12.06 -13.51
N ASP A 21 -4.43 -12.53 -14.64
CA ASP A 21 -4.39 -11.75 -15.87
C ASP A 21 -5.79 -11.49 -16.45
N ALA A 22 -6.70 -12.47 -16.34
CA ALA A 22 -8.09 -12.32 -16.74
C ALA A 22 -8.84 -11.30 -15.85
N GLN A 23 -8.67 -11.41 -14.53
CA GLN A 23 -9.25 -10.45 -13.57
C GLN A 23 -8.70 -9.03 -13.81
N LEU A 24 -7.39 -8.89 -14.00
CA LEU A 24 -6.77 -7.61 -14.30
C LEU A 24 -7.28 -7.04 -15.63
N GLY A 25 -7.53 -7.88 -16.63
CA GLY A 25 -8.16 -7.49 -17.89
C GLY A 25 -9.55 -6.89 -17.69
N ALA A 26 -10.43 -7.59 -16.97
CA ALA A 26 -11.78 -7.11 -16.69
C ALA A 26 -11.78 -5.77 -15.92
N VAL A 27 -10.89 -5.62 -14.94
CA VAL A 27 -10.74 -4.36 -14.20
C VAL A 27 -10.28 -3.24 -15.13
N ALA A 28 -9.24 -3.47 -15.92
CA ALA A 28 -8.71 -2.48 -16.86
C ALA A 28 -9.77 -2.03 -17.88
N GLU A 29 -10.57 -2.97 -18.41
CA GLU A 29 -11.69 -2.68 -19.31
C GLU A 29 -12.77 -1.83 -18.63
N SER A 30 -13.19 -2.20 -17.42
CA SER A 30 -14.20 -1.45 -16.66
C SER A 30 -13.77 -0.01 -16.36
N MET A 31 -12.46 0.22 -16.21
CA MET A 31 -11.87 1.52 -15.93
C MET A 31 -11.46 2.27 -17.23
N ASN A 32 -11.60 1.62 -18.39
CA ASN A 32 -11.16 2.12 -19.70
C ASN A 32 -9.68 2.57 -19.72
N VAL A 33 -8.81 1.76 -19.12
CA VAL A 33 -7.35 1.99 -19.06
C VAL A 33 -6.59 0.75 -19.52
N SER A 34 -5.28 0.88 -19.74
CA SER A 34 -4.42 -0.29 -20.01
C SER A 34 -4.25 -1.15 -18.75
N LYS A 35 -3.97 -2.46 -18.92
CA LYS A 35 -3.65 -3.37 -17.80
C LYS A 35 -2.51 -2.83 -16.92
N GLN A 36 -1.48 -2.26 -17.54
CA GLN A 36 -0.37 -1.64 -16.80
C GLN A 36 -0.85 -0.47 -15.94
N ARG A 37 -1.70 0.41 -16.48
CA ARG A 37 -2.25 1.54 -15.73
C ARG A 37 -3.17 1.08 -14.60
N ALA A 38 -3.94 0.02 -14.80
CA ALA A 38 -4.76 -0.58 -13.75
C ALA A 38 -3.90 -1.12 -12.59
N VAL A 39 -2.74 -1.74 -12.88
CA VAL A 39 -1.78 -2.18 -11.85
C VAL A 39 -1.21 -1.01 -11.07
N GLU A 40 -0.84 0.09 -11.74
CA GLU A 40 -0.34 1.30 -11.08
C GLU A 40 -1.39 1.86 -10.09
N ILE A 41 -2.64 1.98 -10.53
CA ILE A 41 -3.73 2.47 -9.68
C ILE A 41 -3.95 1.54 -8.47
N ALA A 42 -4.00 0.22 -8.70
CA ALA A 42 -4.18 -0.75 -7.63
C ALA A 42 -3.03 -0.70 -6.61
N LEU A 43 -1.78 -0.51 -7.08
CA LEU A 43 -0.62 -0.37 -6.22
C LEU A 43 -0.68 0.92 -5.40
N ASP A 44 -1.02 2.05 -6.01
CA ASP A 44 -1.16 3.33 -5.31
C ASP A 44 -2.24 3.25 -4.23
N GLU A 45 -3.39 2.62 -4.54
CA GLU A 45 -4.45 2.40 -3.56
C GLU A 45 -4.03 1.46 -2.43
N TYR A 46 -3.32 0.38 -2.75
CA TYR A 46 -2.81 -0.56 -1.77
C TYR A 46 -1.82 0.10 -0.81
N LEU A 47 -0.88 0.89 -1.34
CA LEU A 47 0.09 1.65 -0.57
C LEU A 47 -0.61 2.71 0.29
N ALA A 48 -1.56 3.46 -0.26
CA ALA A 48 -2.31 4.45 0.49
C ALA A 48 -3.08 3.83 1.68
N LYS A 49 -3.71 2.67 1.48
CA LYS A 49 -4.41 1.93 2.54
C LYS A 49 -3.43 1.44 3.62
N HIS A 50 -2.30 0.86 3.21
CA HIS A 50 -1.33 0.33 4.16
C HIS A 50 -0.53 1.40 4.91
N ASP A 51 -0.20 2.52 4.28
CA ASP A 51 0.40 3.66 4.98
C ASP A 51 -0.58 4.25 5.99
N GLN A 52 -1.87 4.30 5.67
CA GLN A 52 -2.90 4.73 6.61
C GLN A 52 -3.03 3.77 7.80
N GLU A 53 -2.98 2.45 7.59
CA GLU A 53 -2.97 1.45 8.66
C GLU A 53 -1.72 1.54 9.54
N ARG A 54 -0.55 1.76 8.94
CA ARG A 54 0.71 1.91 9.67
C ARG A 54 0.70 3.19 10.50
N VAL A 55 0.31 4.33 9.91
CA VAL A 55 0.18 5.61 10.62
C VAL A 55 -0.88 5.50 11.72
N MET A 56 -2.02 4.87 11.47
CA MET A 56 -3.07 4.65 12.47
C MET A 56 -2.55 3.79 13.63
N SER A 57 -1.82 2.70 13.33
CA SER A 57 -1.23 1.82 14.34
C SER A 57 -0.17 2.54 15.17
N GLU A 58 0.64 3.40 14.56
CA GLU A 58 1.63 4.23 15.26
C GLU A 58 0.94 5.26 16.18
N VAL A 59 -0.12 5.92 15.72
CA VAL A 59 -0.91 6.88 16.52
C VAL A 59 -1.60 6.18 17.68
N ILE A 60 -2.25 5.03 17.46
CA ILE A 60 -2.90 4.23 18.52
C ILE A 60 -1.87 3.77 19.54
N ASN A 61 -0.71 3.23 19.13
CA ASN A 61 0.35 2.84 20.06
C ASN A 61 0.91 4.03 20.85
N LYS A 62 1.02 5.21 20.24
CA LYS A 62 1.46 6.43 20.92
C LYS A 62 0.44 6.92 21.96
N VAL A 63 -0.86 6.84 21.66
CA VAL A 63 -1.93 7.21 22.60
C VAL A 63 -2.02 6.20 23.74
N LEU A 64 -1.98 4.89 23.44
CA LEU A 64 -2.02 3.83 24.45
C LEU A 64 -0.81 3.86 25.40
N SER A 65 0.40 4.10 24.88
CA SER A 65 1.61 4.21 25.71
C SER A 65 1.60 5.46 26.59
N ARG A 66 1.18 6.62 26.05
CA ARG A 66 1.02 7.86 26.82
C ARG A 66 -0.02 7.72 27.93
N ASP A 67 -1.18 7.16 27.61
CA ASP A 67 -2.28 7.07 28.56
C ASP A 67 -2.00 5.98 29.63
N ALA A 68 -1.27 4.92 29.31
CA ALA A 68 -0.77 3.95 30.29
C ALA A 68 0.24 4.57 31.28
N GLU A 69 1.10 5.48 30.82
CA GLU A 69 2.04 6.19 31.69
C GLU A 69 1.33 7.20 32.61
N LEU A 70 0.31 7.90 32.10
CA LEU A 70 -0.53 8.79 32.90
C LEU A 70 -1.33 8.03 33.96
N MET A 71 -1.91 6.87 33.61
CA MET A 71 -2.61 5.99 34.55
C MET A 71 -1.68 5.45 35.64
N ARG A 72 -0.44 5.08 35.30
CA ARG A 72 0.56 4.62 36.27
C ARG A 72 0.94 5.73 37.26
N ARG A 73 1.14 6.96 36.78
CA ARG A 73 1.42 8.13 37.63
C ARG A 73 0.26 8.51 38.55
N LEU A 74 -0.98 8.29 38.10
CA LEU A 74 -2.17 8.55 38.91
C LEU A 74 -2.39 7.49 40.00
N ALA A 75 -1.95 6.25 39.77
CA ALA A 75 -2.00 5.17 40.76
C ALA A 75 -0.92 5.27 41.85
N ASP A 76 0.19 5.94 41.55
CA ASP A 76 1.33 6.15 42.46
C ASP A 76 1.21 7.43 43.33
N SER A 77 0.07 8.14 43.28
CA SER A 77 -0.28 9.31 44.12
C SER A 77 -1.43 9.00 45.06
#